data_AF-A0A6B3EAM2-F1
#
_entry.id   AF-A0A6B3EAM2-F1
#
_cell.length_a   1.000
_cell.length_b   1.000
_cell.length_c   1.000
_cell.angle_alpha   90.00
_cell.angle_beta   90.00
_cell.angle_gamma   90.00
#
_symmetry.space_group_name_H-M   'P 1'
#
loop_
_entity.id
_entity.type
_entity.pdbx_description
1 polymer ?
#
loop_
_entity_poly.entity_id
_entity_poly.type
_entity_poly.pdbx_seq_one_letter_code
_entity_poly.pdbx_strand_id
1 'polypeptide(L)'
;GRMGALAARIYGNPGDDLLQIGITGTSGKTTTAYLMEGGLRAAGHATGLIGTVETRIGDERLKSERTTPEATDLQALFAVMRERGVDAVAMEVSSHAL
;
A
#
# COMPACT_ATOMS: atom_id res chain seq x y z
N GLY A 1 8.27 -8.30 -14.36
CA GLY A 1 7.19 -9.12 -13.75
C GLY A 1 7.52 -10.59 -13.55
N ARG A 2 8.56 -10.95 -12.77
CA ARG A 2 8.74 -12.32 -12.21
C ARG A 2 9.03 -12.27 -10.71
N MET A 3 9.74 -11.24 -10.25
CA MET A 3 9.99 -11.01 -8.82
C MET A 3 8.71 -10.75 -8.01
N GLY A 4 7.75 -9.98 -8.53
CA GLY A 4 6.50 -9.71 -7.80
C GLY A 4 5.68 -10.97 -7.51
N ALA A 5 5.53 -11.86 -8.50
CA ALA A 5 4.84 -13.13 -8.32
C ALA A 5 5.59 -14.10 -7.38
N LEU A 6 6.93 -14.08 -7.40
CA LEU A 6 7.74 -14.87 -6.47
C LEU A 6 7.62 -14.34 -5.04
N ALA A 7 7.70 -13.03 -4.85
CA ALA A 7 7.53 -12.39 -3.55
C ALA A 7 6.13 -12.64 -2.99
N ALA A 8 5.08 -12.49 -3.80
CA ALA A 8 3.71 -12.83 -3.39
C ALA A 8 3.62 -14.27 -2.87
N ARG A 9 4.22 -15.24 -3.59
CA ARG A 9 4.27 -16.63 -3.12
C ARG A 9 5.05 -16.83 -1.82
N ILE A 10 6.18 -16.13 -1.63
CA ILE A 10 6.98 -16.19 -0.40
C ILE A 10 6.17 -15.68 0.80
N TYR A 11 5.41 -14.60 0.61
CA TYR A 11 4.58 -14.00 1.65
C TYR A 11 3.16 -14.62 1.76
N GLY A 12 2.87 -15.68 0.99
CA GLY A 12 1.59 -16.38 1.03
C GLY A 12 0.42 -15.56 0.48
N ASN A 13 0.64 -14.90 -0.66
CA ASN A 13 -0.28 -14.01 -1.38
C ASN A 13 -0.97 -12.99 -0.46
N PRO A 14 -0.20 -12.11 0.19
CA PRO A 14 -0.73 -11.23 1.23
C PRO A 14 -1.76 -10.21 0.69
N GLY A 15 -1.86 -10.06 -0.63
CA GLY A 15 -2.80 -9.16 -1.28
C GLY A 15 -4.20 -9.74 -1.55
N ASP A 16 -4.43 -11.05 -1.40
CA ASP A 16 -5.68 -11.69 -1.84
C ASP A 16 -6.90 -11.20 -1.05
N ASP A 17 -6.73 -10.91 0.25
CA ASP A 17 -7.79 -10.40 1.14
C ASP A 17 -7.69 -8.89 1.41
N LEU A 18 -6.83 -8.18 0.66
CA LEU A 18 -6.55 -6.75 0.84
C LEU A 18 -7.12 -5.95 -0.34
N LEU A 19 -8.06 -5.04 -0.07
CA LEU A 19 -8.52 -4.09 -1.08
C LEU A 19 -7.38 -3.12 -1.42
N GLN A 20 -6.83 -3.25 -2.63
CA GLN A 20 -5.69 -2.45 -3.08
C GLN A 20 -6.13 -1.34 -4.06
N ILE A 21 -5.88 -0.09 -3.71
CA ILE A 21 -6.17 1.08 -4.56
C ILE A 21 -4.86 1.73 -4.98
N GLY A 22 -4.46 1.54 -6.24
CA GLY A 22 -3.28 2.19 -6.82
C GLY A 22 -3.62 3.52 -7.47
N ILE A 23 -2.95 4.60 -7.06
CA ILE A 23 -3.10 5.93 -7.63
C ILE A 23 -1.84 6.32 -8.41
N THR A 24 -1.99 6.50 -9.72
CA THR A 24 -0.92 6.97 -10.62
C THR A 24 -1.27 8.31 -11.27
N GLY A 25 -0.26 9.00 -11.82
CA GLY A 25 -0.43 10.30 -12.47
C GLY A 25 0.70 11.29 -12.16
N THR A 26 0.81 12.34 -12.98
CA THR A 26 1.87 13.35 -12.87
C THR A 26 1.76 14.18 -11.60
N SER A 27 0.53 14.48 -11.16
CA SER A 27 0.24 15.30 -9.98
C SER A 27 -0.95 14.75 -9.21
N GLY A 28 -1.07 15.10 -7.92
CA GLY A 28 -2.24 14.79 -7.09
C GLY A 28 -2.28 13.40 -6.46
N LYS A 29 -1.33 12.50 -6.77
CA LYS A 29 -1.27 11.13 -6.22
C LYS A 29 -1.38 11.10 -4.70
N THR A 30 -0.52 11.86 -4.02
CA THR A 30 -0.51 11.94 -2.56
C THR A 30 -1.86 12.40 -2.04
N THR A 31 -2.39 13.53 -2.52
CA THR A 31 -3.69 14.05 -2.06
C THR A 31 -4.81 13.03 -2.26
N THR A 32 -4.88 12.39 -3.42
CA THR A 32 -5.90 11.37 -3.70
C THR A 32 -5.72 10.13 -2.83
N ALA A 33 -4.49 9.69 -2.57
CA ALA A 33 -4.21 8.56 -1.68
C ALA A 33 -4.72 8.83 -0.25
N TYR A 34 -4.46 10.03 0.29
CA TYR A 34 -4.97 10.44 1.60
C TYR A 34 -6.51 10.55 1.63
N LEU A 35 -7.13 11.07 0.56
CA LEU A 35 -8.60 11.15 0.48
C LEU A 35 -9.26 9.77 0.43
N MET A 36 -8.68 8.83 -0.34
CA MET A 36 -9.16 7.45 -0.39
C MET A 36 -9.00 6.75 0.95
N GLU A 37 -7.84 6.88 1.58
CA GLU A 37 -7.56 6.29 2.88
C GLU A 37 -8.48 6.84 3.98
N GLY A 38 -8.68 8.17 4.02
CA GLY A 38 -9.59 8.81 4.95
C GLY A 38 -11.06 8.40 4.73
N GLY A 39 -11.49 8.28 3.48
CA GLY A 39 -12.84 7.80 3.14
C GLY A 39 -13.07 6.35 3.57
N LEU A 40 -12.11 5.46 3.33
CA LEU A 40 -12.18 4.07 3.76
C LEU A 40 -12.21 3.95 5.29
N ARG A 41 -11.35 4.71 6.00
CA ARG A 41 -11.37 4.73 7.47
C ARG A 41 -12.72 5.24 7.99
N ALA A 42 -13.28 6.30 7.39
CA ALA A 42 -14.60 6.82 7.77
C ALA A 42 -15.73 5.82 7.50
N ALA A 43 -15.57 4.91 6.54
CA ALA A 43 -16.49 3.82 6.26
C ALA A 43 -16.31 2.59 7.18
N GLY A 44 -15.36 2.62 8.12
CA GLY A 44 -15.14 1.57 9.11
C GLY A 44 -14.08 0.53 8.73
N HIS A 45 -13.32 0.75 7.66
CA HIS A 45 -12.23 -0.13 7.25
C HIS A 45 -10.96 0.07 8.10
N ALA A 46 -10.19 -0.99 8.25
CA ALA A 46 -8.85 -0.94 8.83
C ALA A 46 -7.86 -0.63 7.70
N THR A 47 -7.35 0.60 7.66
CA THR A 47 -6.68 1.11 6.47
C THR A 47 -5.16 1.14 6.54
N GLY A 48 -4.53 1.07 5.37
CA GLY A 48 -3.13 1.37 5.11
C GLY A 48 -2.97 2.49 4.08
N LEU A 49 -1.83 3.17 4.15
CA LEU A 49 -1.38 4.17 3.18
C LEU A 49 0.06 3.86 2.78
N ILE A 50 0.36 3.81 1.49
CA ILE A 50 1.74 3.68 1.00
C ILE A 50 1.99 4.88 0.09
N GLY A 51 2.83 5.81 0.54
CA GLY A 51 3.08 7.03 -0.22
C GLY A 51 4.51 7.52 -0.11
N THR A 52 4.76 8.61 -0.82
CA THR A 52 6.08 9.26 -0.86
C THR A 52 6.46 9.88 0.48
N VAL A 53 5.45 10.38 1.22
CA VAL A 53 5.65 11.10 2.48
C VAL A 53 5.78 10.15 3.66
N GLU A 54 4.90 9.15 3.72
CA GLU A 54 4.87 8.18 4.81
C GLU A 54 4.24 6.87 4.32
N THR A 55 4.53 5.79 5.06
CA THR A 55 3.72 4.58 5.05
C THR A 55 2.94 4.52 6.35
N ARG A 56 1.65 4.20 6.29
CA ARG A 56 0.79 4.03 7.46
C ARG A 56 0.15 2.66 7.44
N ILE A 57 0.15 1.98 8.58
CA ILE A 57 -0.51 0.69 8.78
C ILE A 57 -1.39 0.81 10.02
N GLY A 58 -2.69 0.95 9.83
CA GLY A 58 -3.61 1.34 10.91
C GLY A 58 -3.27 2.74 11.45
N ASP A 59 -2.88 2.81 12.72
CA ASP A 59 -2.46 4.05 13.38
C ASP A 59 -0.93 4.25 13.40
N GLU A 60 -0.16 3.23 13.03
CA GLU A 60 1.30 3.30 13.04
C GLU A 60 1.81 4.00 11.77
N ARG A 61 2.72 4.97 11.97
CA ARG A 61 3.39 5.69 10.89
C ARG A 61 4.84 5.22 10.80
N LEU A 62 5.19 4.72 9.62
CA LEU A 62 6.52 4.32 9.23
C LEU A 62 7.09 5.41 8.31
N LYS A 63 8.35 5.78 8.54
CA LYS A 63 9.03 6.75 7.67
C LYS A 63 9.21 6.11 6.29
N SER A 64 8.75 6.76 5.24
CA SER A 64 8.89 6.24 3.88
C SER A 64 10.34 6.44 3.41
N GLU A 65 11.06 5.35 3.12
CA GLU A 65 12.41 5.45 2.55
C GLU A 65 12.38 5.67 1.03
N ARG A 66 11.26 5.39 0.35
CA ARG A 66 11.11 5.51 -1.12
C ARG A 66 9.68 5.86 -1.55
N THR A 67 9.57 6.58 -2.67
CA THR A 67 8.32 7.00 -3.33
C THR A 67 7.40 5.84 -3.74
N THR A 68 7.99 4.68 -4.04
CA THR A 68 7.31 3.42 -4.30
C THR A 68 8.25 2.31 -3.80
N PRO A 69 7.84 1.44 -2.88
CA PRO A 69 8.67 0.32 -2.43
C PRO A 69 8.99 -0.62 -3.60
N GLU A 70 10.13 -1.32 -3.58
CA GLU A 70 10.38 -2.37 -4.57
C GLU A 70 9.32 -3.49 -4.43
N ALA A 71 9.14 -4.32 -5.47
CA ALA A 71 8.10 -5.36 -5.45
C ALA A 71 8.19 -6.29 -4.23
N THR A 72 9.39 -6.55 -3.72
CA THR A 72 9.63 -7.30 -2.47
C THR A 72 9.17 -6.54 -1.23
N ASP A 73 9.51 -5.26 -1.12
CA ASP A 73 9.12 -4.41 0.00
C ASP A 73 7.59 -4.24 0.05
N LEU A 74 6.96 -4.09 -1.11
CA LEU A 74 5.51 -3.96 -1.22
C LEU A 74 4.79 -5.21 -0.71
N GLN A 75 5.26 -6.40 -1.11
CA GLN A 75 4.68 -7.67 -0.63
C GLN A 75 4.93 -7.87 0.87
N ALA A 76 6.09 -7.44 1.40
CA ALA A 76 6.37 -7.45 2.83
C ALA A 76 5.41 -6.52 3.60
N LEU A 77 5.17 -5.31 3.08
CA LEU A 77 4.21 -4.36 3.66
C LEU A 77 2.79 -4.93 3.67
N PHE A 78 2.36 -5.58 2.58
CA PHE A 78 1.06 -6.25 2.55
C PHE A 78 0.97 -7.39 3.57
N ALA A 79 2.05 -8.15 3.77
CA ALA A 79 2.08 -9.20 4.79
C ALA A 79 1.89 -8.60 6.20
N VAL A 80 2.60 -7.52 6.52
CA VAL A 80 2.45 -6.80 7.80
C VAL A 80 1.04 -6.22 7.95
N MET A 81 0.47 -5.64 6.89
CA MET A 81 -0.91 -5.15 6.88
C MET A 81 -1.89 -6.26 7.22
N ARG A 82 -1.78 -7.42 6.57
CA ARG A 82 -2.62 -8.59 6.84
C ARG A 82 -2.47 -9.08 8.29
N GLU A 83 -1.24 -9.18 8.79
CA GLU A 83 -0.98 -9.57 10.20
C GLU A 83 -1.63 -8.62 11.21
N ARG A 84 -1.78 -7.34 10.84
CA ARG A 84 -2.43 -6.32 11.67
C ARG A 84 -3.92 -6.14 11.41
N GLY A 85 -4.51 -6.98 10.55
CA GLY A 85 -5.93 -6.93 10.22
C GLY A 85 -6.33 -5.70 9.39
N VAL A 86 -5.39 -5.08 8.68
CA VAL A 86 -5.71 -4.06 7.66
C VAL A 86 -6.38 -4.76 6.48
N ASP A 87 -7.53 -4.24 6.05
CA ASP A 87 -8.38 -4.81 4.99
C ASP A 87 -8.41 -3.94 3.72
N ALA A 88 -7.90 -2.70 3.78
CA ALA A 88 -7.78 -1.82 2.61
C ALA A 88 -6.51 -0.97 2.62
N VAL A 89 -5.89 -0.78 1.46
CA VAL A 89 -4.69 0.06 1.29
C VAL A 89 -4.82 0.99 0.09
N ALA A 90 -4.53 2.27 0.29
CA ALA A 90 -4.32 3.24 -0.78
C ALA A 90 -2.81 3.44 -1.01
N MET A 91 -2.35 3.29 -2.25
CA MET A 91 -0.92 3.39 -2.58
C MET A 91 -0.65 4.34 -3.76
N GLU A 92 0.38 5.16 -3.62
CA GLU A 92 0.94 5.92 -4.74
C GLU A 92 1.76 5.00 -5.66
N VAL A 93 1.40 4.97 -6.95
CA VAL A 93 2.11 4.18 -7.97
C VAL A 93 2.81 5.13 -8.92
N SER A 94 4.14 5.18 -8.84
CA SER A 94 4.94 5.97 -9.77
C SER A 94 5.00 5.30 -11.15
N SER A 95 5.07 6.10 -12.22
CA SER A 95 5.15 5.59 -13.59
C SER A 95 6.38 4.71 -13.85
N HIS A 96 7.41 4.82 -13.01
CA HIS A 96 8.62 3.99 -13.08
C HIS A 96 8.44 2.60 -12.45
N ALA A 97 7.34 2.37 -11.72
CA ALA A 97 7.03 1.11 -11.06
C ALA A 97 6.10 0.19 -11.88
N LEU A 98 5.58 0.67 -13.02
CA LEU A 98 4.75 -0.10 -13.95
C LEU A 98 5.60 -0.88 -14.96
#